data_AF-A0A7K0A4U0-F1
#
_entry.id   AF-A0A7K0A4U0-F1
#
_cell.length_a   1.000
_cell.length_b   1.000
_cell.length_c   1.000
_cell.angle_alpha   90.00
_cell.angle_beta   90.00
_cell.angle_gamma   90.00
#
_symmetry.space_group_name_H-M   'P 1'
#
loop_
_entity.id
_entity.type
_entity.pdbx_description
1 polymer ?
#
loop_
_entity_poly.entity_id
_entity_poly.type
_entity_poly.pdbx_seq_one_letter_code
_entity_poly.pdbx_strand_id
1 'polypeptide(L)'
;MAGFFTENFEWYSATEGNPRNGGRHFVAYHRAKLQAYFLERISHDERMYLLEIDVGYERARNLGHVAYNLLRTADDLTEYAAEAGGKGAIDCDSGRIEVWSMAQGPKPQPVGDLCPEEPVPPDIAIACARK
;
A
#
# COMPACT_ATOMS: atom_id res chain seq x y z
N MET A 1 12.28 8.91 -7.95
CA MET A 1 10.89 9.21 -7.55
C MET A 1 10.04 8.01 -7.92
N ALA A 2 9.44 7.33 -6.95
CA ALA A 2 8.58 6.17 -7.20
C ALA A 2 7.27 6.60 -7.86
N GLY A 3 6.77 5.77 -8.78
CA GLY A 3 5.53 6.04 -9.51
C GLY A 3 5.00 4.79 -10.21
N PHE A 4 3.70 4.80 -10.51
CA PHE A 4 2.92 3.65 -10.98
C PHE A 4 2.86 3.47 -12.50
N PHE A 5 3.55 4.31 -13.28
CA PHE A 5 3.16 4.56 -14.67
C PHE A 5 4.25 4.22 -15.70
N THR A 6 4.79 3.01 -15.65
CA THR A 6 5.76 2.47 -16.60
C THR A 6 5.27 1.18 -17.26
N GLU A 7 6.04 0.64 -18.21
CA GLU A 7 5.75 -0.64 -18.89
C GLU A 7 5.73 -1.84 -17.92
N ASN A 8 6.40 -1.72 -16.78
CA ASN A 8 6.49 -2.77 -15.74
C ASN A 8 5.40 -2.66 -14.67
N PHE A 9 4.42 -1.75 -14.84
CA PHE A 9 3.25 -1.75 -13.96
C PHE A 9 2.42 -3.00 -14.22
N GLU A 10 2.38 -3.90 -13.25
CA GLU A 10 1.57 -5.10 -13.33
C GLU A 10 0.13 -4.80 -12.88
N TRP A 11 -0.06 -4.33 -11.63
CA TRP A 11 -1.39 -4.00 -11.14
C TRP A 11 -1.43 -3.20 -9.83
N TYR A 12 -2.57 -2.55 -9.63
CA TYR A 12 -2.97 -1.88 -8.39
C TYR A 12 -4.30 -2.46 -7.90
N SER A 13 -4.43 -2.72 -6.60
CA SER A 13 -5.72 -3.05 -6.00
C SER A 13 -5.95 -2.33 -4.68
N ALA A 14 -7.22 -2.01 -4.43
CA ALA A 14 -7.68 -1.42 -3.19
C ALA A 14 -9.03 -2.03 -2.80
N THR A 15 -9.13 -2.51 -1.57
CA THR A 15 -10.40 -2.92 -0.94
C THR A 15 -10.81 -1.88 0.08
N GLU A 16 -11.99 -1.33 -0.08
CA GLU A 16 -12.58 -0.26 0.73
C GLU A 16 -13.74 -0.84 1.53
N GLY A 17 -13.58 -0.92 2.85
CA GLY A 17 -14.55 -1.58 3.72
C GLY A 17 -14.73 -3.09 3.44
N ASN A 18 -15.82 -3.66 3.95
CA ASN A 18 -16.14 -5.08 3.76
C ASN A 18 -16.97 -5.28 2.48
N PRO A 19 -16.49 -6.00 1.44
CA PRO A 19 -17.26 -6.24 0.21
C PRO A 19 -18.61 -6.93 0.42
N ARG A 20 -18.77 -7.70 1.52
CA ARG A 20 -20.04 -8.35 1.87
C ARG A 20 -21.09 -7.38 2.40
N ASN A 21 -20.67 -6.18 2.83
CA ASN A 21 -21.51 -5.15 3.43
C ASN A 21 -21.48 -3.85 2.61
N GLY A 22 -21.37 -3.95 1.29
CA GLY A 22 -21.35 -2.79 0.38
C GLY A 22 -20.00 -2.12 0.20
N GLY A 23 -18.91 -2.71 0.73
CA GLY A 23 -17.54 -2.27 0.44
C GLY A 23 -17.15 -2.49 -1.04
N ARG A 24 -16.15 -1.76 -1.50
CA ARG A 24 -15.70 -1.75 -2.90
C ARG A 24 -14.37 -2.47 -3.04
N HIS A 25 -14.24 -3.32 -4.07
CA HIS A 25 -12.95 -3.87 -4.47
C HIS A 25 -12.57 -3.33 -5.86
N PHE A 26 -11.45 -2.62 -5.92
CA PHE A 26 -10.90 -2.05 -7.15
C PHE A 26 -9.63 -2.81 -7.56
N VAL A 27 -9.50 -3.08 -8.86
CA VAL A 27 -8.26 -3.60 -9.47
C VAL A 27 -8.03 -2.90 -10.81
N ALA A 28 -6.80 -2.48 -11.07
CA ALA A 28 -6.36 -1.94 -12.35
C ALA A 28 -5.03 -2.56 -12.80
N TYR A 29 -5.02 -3.06 -14.04
CA TYR A 29 -3.83 -3.54 -14.76
C TYR A 29 -3.32 -2.52 -15.80
N HIS A 30 -4.05 -1.42 -15.98
CA HIS A 30 -3.73 -0.41 -16.98
C HIS A 30 -3.72 0.98 -16.36
N ARG A 31 -2.75 1.78 -16.77
CA ARG A 31 -2.53 3.16 -16.32
C ARG A 31 -3.78 4.02 -16.37
N ALA A 32 -4.54 3.98 -17.48
CA ALA A 32 -5.72 4.83 -17.65
C ALA A 32 -6.79 4.57 -16.56
N LYS A 33 -7.04 3.30 -16.22
CA LYS A 33 -7.99 2.92 -15.16
C LYS A 33 -7.48 3.34 -13.78
N LEU A 34 -6.18 3.17 -13.52
CA LEU A 34 -5.57 3.61 -12.26
C LEU A 34 -5.61 5.13 -12.10
N GLN A 35 -5.35 5.87 -13.17
CA GLN A 35 -5.42 7.34 -13.15
C GLN A 35 -6.84 7.84 -12.89
N ALA A 36 -7.85 7.23 -13.53
CA ALA A 36 -9.25 7.56 -13.24
C ALA A 36 -9.61 7.30 -11.77
N TYR A 37 -9.15 6.18 -11.21
CA TYR A 37 -9.31 5.88 -9.79
C TYR A 37 -8.66 6.92 -8.89
N PHE A 38 -7.40 7.32 -9.14
CA PHE A 38 -6.75 8.36 -8.34
C PHE A 38 -7.45 9.72 -8.43
N LEU A 39 -7.96 10.10 -9.60
CA LEU A 39 -8.75 11.33 -9.74
C LEU A 39 -10.04 11.27 -8.92
N GLU A 40 -10.72 10.13 -8.91
CA GLU A 40 -11.90 9.90 -8.07
C GLU A 40 -11.54 10.01 -6.57
N ARG A 41 -10.45 9.37 -6.13
CA ARG A 41 -10.01 9.43 -4.74
C ARG A 41 -9.62 10.85 -4.30
N ILE A 42 -8.98 11.62 -5.18
CA ILE A 42 -8.70 13.05 -4.95
C ILE A 42 -10.00 13.83 -4.76
N SER A 43 -11.06 13.53 -5.53
CA SER A 43 -12.35 14.21 -5.42
C SER A 43 -13.13 13.91 -4.13
N HIS A 44 -12.72 12.87 -3.38
CA HIS A 44 -13.23 12.51 -2.06
C HIS A 44 -12.30 12.95 -0.93
N ASP A 45 -11.38 13.88 -1.19
CA ASP A 45 -10.40 14.38 -0.22
C ASP A 45 -9.61 13.26 0.47
N GLU A 46 -9.27 12.22 -0.29
CA GLU A 46 -8.55 11.08 0.28
C GLU A 46 -7.15 11.47 0.78
N ARG A 47 -6.85 11.04 2.01
CA ARG A 47 -5.55 11.18 2.66
C ARG A 47 -5.06 9.83 3.13
N MET A 48 -3.76 9.62 2.99
CA MET A 48 -3.06 8.44 3.48
C MET A 48 -1.86 8.88 4.33
N TYR A 49 -1.75 8.36 5.55
CA TYR A 49 -0.64 8.57 6.45
C TYR A 49 0.04 7.24 6.71
N LEU A 50 1.27 7.07 6.24
CA LEU A 50 2.05 5.87 6.51
C LEU A 50 2.31 5.76 8.02
N LEU A 51 1.93 4.62 8.60
CA LEU A 51 2.20 4.30 10.00
C LEU A 51 3.49 3.49 10.11
N GLU A 52 3.63 2.49 9.25
CA GLU A 52 4.69 1.50 9.33
C GLU A 52 4.98 0.93 7.94
N ILE A 53 6.26 0.64 7.69
CA ILE A 53 6.71 -0.05 6.48
C ILE A 53 7.87 -0.99 6.81
N ASP A 54 7.77 -2.20 6.28
CA ASP A 54 8.82 -3.20 6.23
C ASP A 54 9.25 -3.39 4.77
N VAL A 55 10.56 -3.49 4.55
CA VAL A 55 11.17 -3.59 3.24
C VAL A 55 12.15 -4.75 3.21
N GLY A 56 11.90 -5.70 2.30
CA GLY A 56 12.79 -6.82 2.00
C GLY A 56 13.29 -6.76 0.56
N TYR A 57 14.47 -7.30 0.31
CA TYR A 57 15.06 -7.35 -1.04
C TYR A 57 15.06 -8.77 -1.62
N GLU A 58 14.49 -8.93 -2.82
CA GLU A 58 14.55 -10.17 -3.60
C GLU A 58 15.60 -10.05 -4.71
N ARG A 59 16.76 -10.65 -4.47
CA ARG A 59 17.90 -10.61 -5.41
C ARG A 59 17.60 -11.21 -6.79
N ALA A 60 16.78 -12.26 -6.87
CA ALA A 60 16.53 -12.98 -8.12
C ALA A 60 15.78 -12.14 -9.16
N ARG A 61 14.92 -11.24 -8.69
CA ARG A 61 14.11 -10.35 -9.53
C ARG A 61 14.51 -8.87 -9.43
N ASN A 62 15.51 -8.56 -8.59
CA ASN A 62 15.91 -7.19 -8.28
C ASN A 62 14.75 -6.32 -7.77
N LEU A 63 13.91 -6.89 -6.90
CA LEU A 63 12.73 -6.22 -6.36
C LEU A 63 12.87 -5.90 -4.88
N GLY A 64 12.46 -4.70 -4.50
CA GLY A 64 12.15 -4.32 -3.13
C GLY A 64 10.70 -4.64 -2.81
N HIS A 65 10.46 -5.65 -1.99
CA HIS A 65 9.12 -5.97 -1.47
C HIS A 65 8.82 -5.06 -0.29
N VAL A 66 7.62 -4.50 -0.27
CA VAL A 66 7.14 -3.68 0.84
C VAL A 66 5.90 -4.30 1.45
N ALA A 67 5.83 -4.30 2.78
CA ALA A 67 4.61 -4.48 3.55
C ALA A 67 4.39 -3.22 4.39
N TYR A 68 3.16 -2.73 4.50
CA TYR A 68 2.90 -1.46 5.16
C TYR A 68 1.54 -1.40 5.83
N ASN A 69 1.43 -0.51 6.81
CA ASN A 69 0.20 -0.02 7.40
C ASN A 69 0.08 1.48 7.21
N LEU A 70 -1.13 1.97 6.99
CA LEU A 70 -1.41 3.39 6.87
C LEU A 70 -2.77 3.74 7.49
N LEU A 71 -2.93 5.00 7.89
CA LEU A 71 -4.23 5.60 8.10
C LEU A 71 -4.74 6.14 6.77
N ARG A 72 -5.89 5.65 6.30
CA ARG A 72 -6.58 6.10 5.10
C ARG A 72 -7.93 6.69 5.46
N THR A 73 -8.12 7.95 5.09
CA THR A 73 -9.35 8.69 5.35
C THR A 73 -9.83 9.33 4.06
N ALA A 74 -11.13 9.36 3.81
CA ALA A 74 -11.75 10.11 2.72
C ALA A 74 -13.22 10.35 3.08
N ASP A 75 -13.88 11.31 2.43
CA ASP A 75 -15.27 11.69 2.73
C ASP A 75 -16.27 10.55 2.49
N ASP A 76 -15.95 9.64 1.56
CA ASP A 76 -16.78 8.50 1.19
C ASP A 76 -16.47 7.22 1.99
N LEU A 77 -15.45 7.26 2.84
CA LEU A 77 -15.06 6.13 3.69
C LEU A 77 -15.65 6.31 5.09
N THR A 78 -16.41 5.32 5.56
CA THR A 78 -17.01 5.36 6.91
C THR A 78 -15.97 5.08 8.02
N GLU A 79 -16.19 5.62 9.22
CA GLU A 79 -15.24 5.67 10.35
C GLU A 79 -14.61 4.33 10.79
N TYR A 80 -15.22 3.19 10.45
CA TYR A 80 -14.73 1.86 10.84
C TYR A 80 -13.52 1.35 10.02
N ALA A 81 -12.96 2.17 9.12
CA ALA A 81 -12.02 1.73 8.10
C ALA A 81 -10.74 2.60 7.98
N ALA A 82 -10.42 3.37 9.02
CA ALA A 82 -9.27 4.29 8.97
C ALA A 82 -7.93 3.55 8.80
N GLU A 83 -7.77 2.33 9.30
CA GLU A 83 -6.53 1.58 9.12
C GLU A 83 -6.60 0.69 7.87
N ALA A 84 -5.58 0.80 7.02
CA ALA A 84 -5.40 -0.05 5.85
C ALA A 84 -4.01 -0.69 5.87
N GLY A 85 -3.97 -1.98 5.60
CA GLY A 85 -2.74 -2.73 5.41
C GLY A 85 -2.54 -3.06 3.94
N GLY A 86 -1.29 -3.25 3.54
CA GLY A 86 -0.99 -3.58 2.17
C GLY A 86 0.41 -4.10 1.92
N LYS A 87 0.63 -4.45 0.66
CA LYS A 87 1.92 -4.89 0.15
C LYS A 87 2.19 -4.32 -1.24
N GLY A 88 3.44 -4.26 -1.63
CA GLY A 88 3.85 -3.84 -2.95
C GLY A 88 5.22 -4.38 -3.32
N ALA A 89 5.60 -4.17 -4.57
CA ALA A 89 6.96 -4.41 -5.04
C ALA A 89 7.44 -3.22 -5.86
N ILE A 90 8.72 -2.91 -5.70
CA ILE A 90 9.41 -1.81 -6.36
C ILE A 90 10.58 -2.41 -7.14
N ASP A 91 10.66 -2.11 -8.42
CA ASP A 91 11.85 -2.39 -9.22
C ASP A 91 13.02 -1.52 -8.72
N CYS A 92 14.10 -2.15 -8.26
CA CYS A 92 15.21 -1.45 -7.61
C CYS A 92 16.05 -0.60 -8.57
N ASP A 93 16.08 -0.95 -9.86
CA ASP A 93 16.84 -0.20 -10.87
C ASP A 93 16.16 1.12 -11.24
N SER A 94 14.86 1.07 -11.51
CA SER A 94 14.07 2.23 -11.93
C SER A 94 13.42 2.98 -10.75
N GLY A 95 13.35 2.34 -9.58
CA GLY A 95 12.67 2.82 -8.39
C GLY A 95 11.15 2.94 -8.58
N ARG A 96 10.55 2.12 -9.45
CA ARG A 96 9.12 2.21 -9.83
C ARG A 96 8.29 1.12 -9.17
N ILE A 97 7.03 1.43 -8.90
CA ILE A 97 6.10 0.48 -8.27
C ILE A 97 5.53 -0.44 -9.35
N GLU A 98 5.80 -1.74 -9.24
CA GLU A 98 5.26 -2.76 -10.15
C GLU A 98 3.89 -3.24 -9.69
N VAL A 99 3.74 -3.50 -8.39
CA VAL A 99 2.49 -3.93 -7.76
C VAL A 99 2.19 -3.15 -6.50
N TRP A 100 0.91 -2.93 -6.25
CA TRP A 100 0.42 -2.36 -5.01
C TRP A 100 -0.94 -2.92 -4.66
N SER A 101 -1.09 -3.43 -3.44
CA SER A 101 -2.31 -4.01 -2.93
C SER A 101 -2.61 -3.45 -1.56
N MET A 102 -3.81 -2.93 -1.39
CA MET A 102 -4.26 -2.36 -0.12
C MET A 102 -5.66 -2.90 0.23
N ALA A 103 -5.90 -3.11 1.51
CA ALA A 103 -7.23 -3.44 2.01
C ALA A 103 -7.50 -2.73 3.34
N GLN A 104 -8.68 -2.12 3.43
CA GLN A 104 -9.29 -1.63 4.66
C GLN A 104 -10.17 -2.72 5.26
N GLY A 105 -10.11 -2.90 6.58
CA GLY A 105 -10.93 -3.92 7.26
C GLY A 105 -11.10 -3.66 8.75
N PRO A 106 -12.09 -4.32 9.39
CA PRO A 106 -12.44 -4.13 10.80
C PRO A 106 -11.40 -4.65 11.79
N LYS A 107 -10.32 -5.26 11.29
CA LYS A 107 -9.15 -5.60 12.08
C LYS A 107 -7.96 -4.93 11.39
N PRO A 108 -7.15 -4.17 12.13
CA PRO A 108 -5.78 -3.91 11.71
C PRO A 108 -5.22 -5.27 11.27
N GLN A 109 -4.64 -5.37 10.07
CA GLN A 109 -3.81 -6.55 9.84
C GLN A 109 -2.73 -6.47 10.92
N PRO A 110 -2.56 -7.49 11.78
CA PRO A 110 -1.46 -7.49 12.71
C PRO A 110 -0.21 -7.52 11.86
N VAL A 111 0.36 -6.34 11.69
CA VAL A 111 1.76 -6.18 11.39
C VAL A 111 2.41 -6.55 12.70
N GLY A 112 2.59 -7.86 12.90
CA GLY A 112 3.15 -8.39 14.13
C GLY A 112 4.51 -7.73 14.31
N ASP A 113 4.63 -6.89 15.35
CA ASP A 113 5.87 -6.34 15.87
C ASP A 113 6.94 -6.04 14.80
N LEU A 114 6.57 -5.42 13.66
CA LEU A 114 7.55 -5.15 12.59
C LEU A 114 8.46 -4.00 12.97
N CYS A 115 8.19 -3.20 14.00
CA CYS A 115 9.24 -2.44 14.67
C CYS A 115 9.96 -3.35 15.67
N PRO A 116 11.08 -4.00 15.31
CA PRO A 116 11.80 -4.85 16.24
C PRO A 116 12.33 -3.99 17.39
N GLU A 117 12.19 -4.47 18.62
CA GLU A 117 12.92 -3.88 19.75
C GLU A 117 14.43 -4.08 19.61
N GLU A 118 14.86 -5.06 18.82
CA GLU A 118 16.25 -5.48 18.59
C GLU A 118 16.76 -5.12 17.18
N PRO A 119 18.09 -5.12 16.95
CA PRO A 119 18.65 -4.83 15.63
C PRO A 119 18.20 -5.87 14.59
N VAL A 120 17.55 -5.41 13.52
CA VAL A 120 17.22 -6.23 12.35
C VAL A 120 18.49 -6.62 11.59
N PRO A 121 18.51 -7.78 10.90
CA PRO A 121 19.58 -8.13 9.96
C PRO A 121 19.87 -6.99 8.98
N PRO A 122 21.12 -6.81 8.53
CA PRO A 122 21.53 -5.66 7.73
C PRO A 122 20.81 -5.53 6.37
N ASP A 123 20.14 -6.61 5.94
CA ASP A 123 19.46 -6.70 4.66
C ASP A 123 17.96 -6.33 4.75
N ILE A 124 17.46 -5.96 5.94
CA ILE A 124 16.07 -5.55 6.19
C ILE A 124 16.06 -4.12 6.71
N ALA A 125 15.31 -3.25 6.02
CA ALA A 125 15.13 -1.86 6.44
C ALA A 125 13.69 -1.67 6.92
N ILE A 126 13.53 -1.44 8.22
CA ILE A 126 12.25 -1.14 8.84
C ILE A 126 12.23 0.34 9.19
N ALA A 127 11.26 1.06 8.65
CA ALA A 127 11.08 2.48 8.92
C ALA A 127 9.75 2.71 9.63
N CYS A 128 9.81 2.93 10.94
CA CYS A 128 8.64 3.28 11.73
C CYS A 128 8.47 4.81 11.76
N ALA A 129 7.30 5.31 11.36
CA ALA A 129 7.00 6.73 11.46
C ALA A 129 6.72 7.07 12.93
N ARG A 130 7.49 7.99 13.52
CA ARG A 130 7.17 8.51 14.87
C ARG A 130 5.98 9.46 14.76
N LYS A 131 4.93 9.20 15.54
CA LYS A 131 3.80 10.14 15.75
C LYS A 131 4.28 11.43 16.41
#